data_AF-A0A1I0C1I3-F1
#
_entry.id   AF-A0A1I0C1I3-F1
#
_cell.length_a   1.000
_cell.length_b   1.000
_cell.length_c   1.000
_cell.angle_alpha   90.00
_cell.angle_beta   90.00
_cell.angle_gamma   90.00
#
_symmetry.space_group_name_H-M   'P 1'
#
loop_
_entity.id
_entity.type
_entity.pdbx_description
1 polymer ?
#
loop_
_entity_poly.entity_id
_entity_poly.type
_entity_poly.pdbx_seq_one_letter_code
_entity_poly.pdbx_strand_id
1 'polypeptide(L)'
;MNKFKAALLAISVSIFLVVLKLVIGVITNSISIISDALHSFMDVLASTITLAAMYFAGKPPDKCHNYGHGRYEDLAAVLQSILILIFSVTIIYQSFSRIYNQNFLNETIPGIIVMSRLLTLLKTIKILIKLFISQHSLSYVYSDWV
;
A
#
# COMPACT_ATOMS: atom_id res chain seq x y z
N MET A 1 0.19 -16.68 -16.80
CA MET A 1 -0.74 -15.55 -16.52
C MET A 1 0.01 -14.24 -16.82
N ASN A 2 -0.47 -13.38 -17.73
CA ASN A 2 0.22 -12.13 -18.07
C ASN A 2 0.56 -11.35 -16.79
N LYS A 3 1.80 -10.85 -16.66
CA LYS A 3 2.28 -10.09 -15.48
C LYS A 3 1.29 -8.98 -15.05
N PHE A 4 0.61 -8.39 -16.02
CA PHE A 4 -0.44 -7.40 -15.84
C PHE A 4 -1.67 -7.91 -15.06
N LYS A 5 -2.12 -9.14 -15.31
CA LYS A 5 -3.26 -9.77 -14.60
C LYS A 5 -2.91 -10.05 -13.13
N ALA A 6 -1.67 -10.46 -12.85
CA ALA A 6 -1.21 -10.70 -11.47
C ALA A 6 -1.15 -9.39 -10.67
N ALA A 7 -0.66 -8.30 -11.27
CA ALA A 7 -0.66 -6.98 -10.66
C ALA A 7 -2.08 -6.45 -10.40
N LEU A 8 -3.01 -6.66 -11.34
CA LEU A 8 -4.41 -6.25 -11.19
C LEU A 8 -5.11 -6.99 -10.04
N LEU A 9 -4.87 -8.30 -9.90
CA LEU A 9 -5.37 -9.11 -8.79
C LEU A 9 -4.84 -8.62 -7.44
N ALA A 10 -3.54 -8.33 -7.35
CA ALA A 10 -2.92 -7.82 -6.12
C ALA A 10 -3.49 -6.46 -5.69
N ILE A 11 -3.77 -5.55 -6.65
CA ILE A 11 -4.41 -4.26 -6.38
C ILE A 11 -5.86 -4.47 -5.93
N SER A 12 -6.61 -5.33 -6.61
CA SER A 12 -8.01 -5.63 -6.27
C SER A 12 -8.14 -6.17 -4.84
N VAL A 13 -7.30 -7.12 -4.45
CA VAL A 13 -7.25 -7.65 -3.07
C VAL A 13 -6.89 -6.54 -2.07
N SER A 14 -5.96 -5.66 -2.42
CA SER A 14 -5.55 -4.57 -1.53
C SER A 14 -6.67 -3.54 -1.33
N ILE A 15 -7.44 -3.23 -2.38
CA ILE A 15 -8.64 -2.38 -2.29
C ILE A 15 -9.70 -3.05 -1.40
N PHE A 16 -9.98 -4.34 -1.62
CA PHE A 16 -10.94 -5.08 -0.82
C PHE A 16 -10.59 -5.05 0.68
N LEU A 17 -9.31 -5.23 1.01
CA LEU A 17 -8.84 -5.14 2.40
C LEU A 17 -8.98 -3.74 3.01
N VAL A 18 -8.75 -2.68 2.24
CA VAL A 18 -8.95 -1.30 2.70
C VAL A 18 -10.42 -1.06 3.03
N VAL A 19 -11.33 -1.48 2.15
CA VAL A 19 -12.78 -1.35 2.37
C VAL A 19 -13.21 -2.11 3.62
N LEU A 20 -12.74 -3.36 3.78
CA LEU A 20 -13.05 -4.18 4.96
C LEU A 20 -12.59 -3.50 6.26
N LYS A 21 -11.37 -2.95 6.28
CA LYS A 21 -10.84 -2.22 7.45
C LYS A 21 -11.62 -0.96 7.75
N LEU A 22 -12.05 -0.22 6.72
CA LEU A 22 -12.90 0.96 6.90
C LEU A 22 -14.24 0.59 7.53
N VAL A 23 -14.89 -0.46 7.04
CA VAL A 23 -16.15 -0.96 7.59
C VAL A 23 -15.98 -1.39 9.05
N ILE A 24 -14.97 -2.21 9.36
CA ILE A 24 -14.67 -2.62 10.74
C ILE A 24 -14.35 -1.39 11.62
N GLY A 25 -13.56 -0.44 11.11
CA GLY A 25 -13.17 0.75 11.85
C GLY A 25 -14.36 1.65 12.20
N VAL A 26 -15.33 1.77 11.31
CA VAL A 26 -16.59 2.49 11.55
C VAL A 26 -17.47 1.74 12.54
N ILE A 27 -17.63 0.42 12.39
CA ILE A 27 -18.44 -0.40 13.30
C ILE A 27 -17.88 -0.39 14.73
N THR A 28 -16.55 -0.52 14.86
CA THR A 28 -15.86 -0.47 16.16
C THR A 28 -15.67 0.96 16.67
N ASN A 29 -16.01 1.98 15.87
CA ASN A 29 -15.80 3.40 16.13
C ASN A 29 -14.38 3.72 16.62
N SER A 30 -13.39 3.02 16.04
CA SER A 30 -12.02 3.07 16.53
C SER A 30 -11.12 3.88 15.62
N ILE A 31 -10.64 5.01 16.15
CA ILE A 31 -9.73 5.94 15.48
C ILE A 31 -8.43 5.23 15.05
N SER A 32 -7.99 4.22 15.81
CA SER A 32 -6.77 3.47 15.48
C SER A 32 -6.97 2.52 14.27
N ILE A 33 -8.14 1.88 14.13
CA ILE A 33 -8.47 1.07 12.94
C ILE A 33 -8.64 1.96 11.71
N ILE A 34 -9.31 3.10 11.87
CA ILE A 34 -9.53 4.06 10.77
C ILE A 34 -8.17 4.60 10.29
N SER A 35 -7.24 4.91 11.20
CA SER A 35 -5.89 5.35 10.84
C SER A 35 -5.10 4.28 10.07
N ASP A 36 -5.22 2.99 10.43
CA ASP A 36 -4.54 1.91 9.69
C ASP A 36 -5.22 1.59 8.33
N ALA A 37 -6.53 1.79 8.24
CA ALA A 37 -7.26 1.72 6.97
C ALA A 37 -6.77 2.81 6.00
N LEU A 38 -6.62 4.06 6.48
CA LEU A 38 -6.07 5.17 5.71
C LEU A 38 -4.62 4.93 5.28
N HIS A 39 -3.79 4.36 6.17
CA HIS A 39 -2.42 3.99 5.81
C HIS A 39 -2.40 2.93 4.69
N SER A 40 -3.23 1.90 4.81
CA SER A 40 -3.35 0.85 3.79
C SER A 40 -3.90 1.39 2.46
N PHE A 41 -4.75 2.43 2.51
CA PHE A 41 -5.27 3.12 1.33
C PHE A 41 -4.17 3.91 0.59
N MET A 42 -3.30 4.60 1.32
CA MET A 42 -2.14 5.30 0.73
C MET A 42 -1.20 4.33 0.00
N ASP A 43 -0.98 3.13 0.54
CA ASP A 43 -0.19 2.09 -0.14
C ASP A 43 -0.83 1.64 -1.47
N VAL A 44 -2.16 1.56 -1.50
CA VAL A 44 -2.90 1.22 -2.73
C VAL A 44 -2.74 2.33 -3.76
N LEU A 45 -2.94 3.59 -3.36
CA LEU A 45 -2.74 4.73 -4.25
C LEU A 45 -1.32 4.77 -4.82
N ALA A 46 -0.31 4.59 -3.96
CA ALA A 46 1.07 4.53 -4.39
C ALA A 46 1.32 3.40 -5.40
N SER A 47 0.80 2.21 -5.12
CA SER A 47 0.90 1.05 -6.03
C SER A 47 0.18 1.29 -7.37
N THR A 48 -0.95 2.00 -7.36
CA THR A 48 -1.67 2.38 -8.58
C THR A 48 -0.88 3.39 -9.41
N ILE A 49 -0.22 4.37 -8.78
CA ILE A 49 0.67 5.32 -9.45
C ILE A 49 1.84 4.57 -10.12
N THR A 50 2.48 3.65 -9.39
CA THR A 50 3.56 2.82 -9.95
C THR A 50 3.07 1.95 -11.12
N LEU A 51 1.89 1.34 -11.00
CA LEU A 51 1.30 0.54 -12.08
C LEU A 51 1.02 1.39 -13.33
N ALA A 52 0.45 2.59 -13.15
CA ALA A 52 0.21 3.51 -14.24
C ALA A 52 1.53 3.93 -14.91
N ALA A 53 2.55 4.24 -14.13
CA ALA A 53 3.87 4.58 -14.63
C ALA A 53 4.53 3.46 -15.43
N MET A 54 4.45 2.22 -14.94
CA MET A 54 4.91 1.03 -15.68
C MET A 54 4.17 0.86 -17.01
N TYR A 55 2.85 1.10 -17.02
CA TYR A 55 2.05 1.02 -18.24
C TYR A 55 2.47 2.07 -19.28
N PHE A 56 2.74 3.32 -18.86
CA PHE A 56 3.23 4.37 -19.75
C PHE A 56 4.69 4.14 -20.17
N ALA A 57 5.53 3.63 -19.28
CA ALA A 57 6.93 3.33 -19.55
C ALA A 57 7.11 2.20 -20.58
N GLY A 58 6.19 1.23 -20.60
CA GLY A 58 6.18 0.12 -21.55
C GLY A 58 5.70 0.45 -22.97
N LYS A 59 5.28 1.70 -23.25
CA LYS A 59 4.87 2.09 -24.61
C LYS A 59 6.09 2.21 -25.55
N PRO A 60 5.97 1.75 -26.81
CA PRO A 60 7.04 1.90 -27.79
C PRO A 60 7.36 3.39 -28.04
N PRO A 61 8.60 3.72 -28.46
CA PRO A 61 9.03 5.10 -28.66
C PRO A 61 8.21 5.79 -29.78
N ASP A 62 7.55 6.90 -29.42
CA ASP A 62 6.78 7.75 -30.33
C ASP A 62 7.61 8.92 -30.87
N LYS A 63 7.16 9.56 -31.96
CA LYS A 63 7.83 10.70 -32.62
C LYS A 63 8.09 11.91 -31.70
N CYS A 64 7.34 12.04 -30.60
CA CYS A 64 7.55 13.09 -29.59
C CYS A 64 8.58 12.71 -28.51
N HIS A 65 8.98 11.43 -28.40
CA HIS A 65 9.92 10.92 -27.41
C HIS A 65 10.87 9.89 -28.02
N ASN A 66 11.86 10.37 -28.78
CA ASN A 66 12.87 9.52 -29.45
C ASN A 66 13.71 8.66 -28.50
N TYR A 67 13.80 9.03 -27.21
CA TYR A 67 14.55 8.27 -26.19
C TYR A 67 13.68 7.24 -25.41
N GLY A 68 12.40 7.11 -25.76
CA GLY A 68 11.46 6.21 -25.10
C GLY A 68 10.84 6.78 -23.81
N HIS A 69 9.90 6.01 -23.24
CA HIS A 69 9.06 6.42 -22.11
C HIS A 69 9.52 5.89 -20.74
N GLY A 70 10.70 5.27 -20.66
CA GLY A 70 11.21 4.65 -19.43
C GLY A 70 11.32 5.61 -18.23
N ARG A 71 11.50 6.92 -18.47
CA ARG A 71 11.63 7.93 -17.39
C ARG A 71 10.35 8.16 -16.58
N TYR A 72 9.20 7.63 -17.00
CA TYR A 72 7.97 7.71 -16.22
C TYR A 72 8.04 6.89 -14.93
N GLU A 73 8.83 5.81 -14.92
CA GLU A 73 9.01 4.98 -13.72
C GLU A 73 9.80 5.74 -12.65
N ASP A 74 10.86 6.45 -13.05
CA ASP A 74 11.64 7.33 -12.18
C ASP A 74 10.76 8.47 -11.61
N LEU A 75 9.92 9.08 -12.44
CA LEU A 75 9.00 10.13 -12.02
C LEU A 75 8.02 9.62 -10.96
N ALA A 76 7.48 8.41 -11.13
CA ALA A 76 6.58 7.80 -10.16
C ALA A 76 7.28 7.48 -8.84
N ALA A 77 8.53 7.03 -8.88
CA ALA A 77 9.32 6.78 -7.68
C ALA A 77 9.58 8.08 -6.89
N VAL A 78 9.92 9.17 -7.58
CA VAL A 78 10.07 10.49 -6.96
C VAL A 78 8.75 10.94 -6.34
N LEU A 79 7.64 10.82 -7.05
CA LEU A 79 6.32 11.22 -6.56
C LEU A 79 5.91 10.45 -5.30
N GLN A 80 6.17 9.13 -5.28
CA GLN A 80 5.92 8.28 -4.12
C GLN A 80 6.80 8.68 -2.92
N SER A 81 8.07 9.00 -3.15
CA SER A 81 8.99 9.41 -2.08
C SER A 81 8.52 10.71 -1.39
N ILE A 82 8.04 11.68 -2.16
CA ILE A 82 7.49 12.94 -1.65
C ILE A 82 6.24 12.69 -0.79
N LEU A 83 5.35 11.80 -1.26
CA LEU A 83 4.12 11.45 -0.54
C LEU A 83 4.41 10.84 0.84
N ILE A 84 5.41 9.94 0.90
CA ILE A 84 5.86 9.32 2.15
C ILE A 84 6.48 10.37 3.09
N LEU A 85 7.25 11.31 2.56
CA LEU A 85 7.90 12.36 3.34
C LEU A 85 6.84 13.24 4.05
N ILE A 86 5.82 13.69 3.31
CA ILE A 86 4.71 14.48 3.85
C ILE A 86 3.96 13.70 4.94
N PHE A 87 3.66 12.43 4.69
CA PHE A 87 2.96 11.58 5.64
C PHE A 87 3.77 11.37 6.94
N SER A 88 5.07 11.17 6.81
CA SER A 88 5.98 10.97 7.94
C SER A 88 6.06 12.22 8.83
N VAL A 89 6.19 13.41 8.23
CA VAL A 89 6.19 14.68 8.97
C VAL A 89 4.87 14.88 9.72
N THR A 90 3.75 14.54 9.08
CA THR A 90 2.41 14.64 9.67
C THR A 90 2.27 13.73 10.90
N ILE A 91 2.77 12.50 10.84
CA ILE A 91 2.76 11.56 11.97
C ILE A 91 3.63 12.06 13.11
N ILE A 92 4.83 12.56 12.80
CA ILE A 92 5.74 13.12 13.81
C ILE A 92 5.04 14.27 14.54
N TYR A 93 4.45 15.21 13.81
CA TYR A 93 3.72 16.34 14.39
C TYR A 93 2.56 15.88 15.30
N GLN A 94 1.72 14.95 14.83
CA GLN A 94 0.63 14.40 15.64
C GLN A 94 1.11 13.66 16.89
N SER A 95 2.24 12.95 16.79
CA SER A 95 2.82 12.20 17.90
C SER A 95 3.36 13.14 18.98
N PHE A 96 4.10 14.19 18.59
CA PHE A 96 4.57 15.22 19.52
C PHE A 96 3.41 15.96 20.18
N SER A 97 2.38 16.33 19.41
CA SER A 97 1.18 16.99 19.93
C SER A 97 0.46 16.13 20.98
N ARG A 98 0.36 14.81 20.76
CA ARG A 98 -0.23 13.87 21.73
C ARG A 98 0.57 13.76 23.03
N ILE A 99 1.90 13.75 22.95
CA ILE A 99 2.76 13.70 24.14
C ILE A 99 2.59 14.96 24.99
N TYR A 100 2.54 16.13 24.34
CA TYR A 100 2.43 17.41 25.05
C TYR A 100 1.06 17.63 25.70
N ASN A 101 -0.03 17.23 25.05
CA ASN A 101 -1.39 17.46 25.55
C ASN A 101 -1.88 16.46 26.61
N GLN A 102 -1.07 15.50 27.07
CA GLN A 102 -1.38 14.53 28.16
C GLN A 102 -2.80 13.91 28.15
N ASN A 103 -3.43 13.76 26.99
CA ASN A 103 -4.69 13.02 26.86
C ASN A 103 -4.40 11.52 26.86
N PHE A 104 -4.01 10.99 28.02
CA PHE A 104 -3.96 9.55 28.26
C PHE A 104 -5.39 9.04 28.31
N LEU A 105 -5.88 8.50 27.20
CA LEU A 105 -7.11 7.71 27.17
C LEU A 105 -6.89 6.52 28.13
N ASN A 106 -7.63 6.49 29.23
CA ASN A 106 -7.47 5.58 30.38
C ASN A 106 -7.75 4.08 30.09
N GLU A 107 -7.75 3.65 28.83
CA GLU A 107 -8.03 2.28 28.36
C GLU A 107 -6.88 1.80 27.45
N THR A 108 -5.63 2.03 27.87
CA THR A 108 -4.47 2.00 26.94
C THR A 108 -3.94 0.59 26.66
N ILE A 109 -3.84 -0.30 27.65
CA ILE A 109 -3.01 -1.51 27.49
C ILE A 109 -3.73 -2.66 26.75
N PRO A 110 -4.93 -3.12 27.15
CA PRO A 110 -5.61 -4.21 26.44
C PRO A 110 -6.07 -3.79 25.05
N GLY A 111 -6.52 -2.54 24.86
CA GLY A 111 -6.93 -2.01 23.55
C GLY A 111 -5.78 -1.96 22.54
N ILE A 112 -4.58 -1.53 22.96
CA ILE A 112 -3.39 -1.53 22.08
C ILE A 112 -2.93 -2.95 21.74
N ILE A 113 -3.00 -3.90 22.69
CA ILE A 113 -2.59 -5.29 22.45
C ILE A 113 -3.57 -5.96 21.48
N VAL A 114 -4.88 -5.78 21.66
CA VAL A 114 -5.90 -6.32 20.75
C VAL A 114 -5.77 -5.67 19.37
N MET A 115 -5.53 -4.36 19.32
CA MET A 115 -5.37 -3.65 18.05
C MET A 115 -4.11 -4.06 17.29
N SER A 116 -2.97 -4.19 17.98
CA SER A 116 -1.71 -4.62 17.36
C SER A 116 -1.77 -6.06 16.85
N ARG A 117 -2.44 -6.97 17.59
CA ARG A 117 -2.69 -8.36 17.17
C ARG A 117 -3.65 -8.46 15.98
N LEU A 118 -4.69 -7.62 15.94
CA LEU A 118 -5.63 -7.59 14.80
C LEU A 118 -4.97 -6.99 13.55
N LEU A 119 -4.19 -5.91 13.70
CA LEU A 119 -3.41 -5.31 12.61
C LEU A 119 -2.40 -6.30 12.02
N THR A 120 -1.67 -7.00 12.88
CA THR A 120 -0.65 -7.98 12.45
C THR A 120 -1.29 -9.16 11.75
N LEU A 121 -2.43 -9.69 12.22
CA LEU A 121 -3.19 -10.74 11.53
C LEU A 121 -3.72 -10.29 10.15
N LEU A 122 -4.26 -9.09 10.04
CA LEU A 122 -4.76 -8.58 8.74
C LEU A 122 -3.59 -8.28 7.77
N LYS A 123 -2.44 -7.80 8.27
CA LYS A 123 -1.22 -7.59 7.47
C LYS A 123 -0.57 -8.91 7.04
N THR A 124 -0.55 -9.93 7.88
CA THR A 124 -0.01 -11.26 7.52
C THR A 124 -0.87 -11.94 6.45
N ILE A 125 -2.20 -11.80 6.50
CA ILE A 125 -3.09 -12.30 5.43
C ILE A 125 -2.77 -11.61 4.09
N LYS A 126 -2.55 -10.30 4.08
CA LYS A 126 -2.13 -9.56 2.87
C LYS A 126 -0.79 -10.08 2.32
N ILE A 127 0.18 -10.36 3.20
CA ILE A 127 1.48 -10.95 2.85
C ILE A 127 1.33 -12.36 2.30
N LEU A 128 0.50 -13.20 2.91
CA LEU A 128 0.28 -14.58 2.47
C LEU A 128 -0.35 -14.62 1.06
N ILE A 129 -1.34 -13.76 0.81
CA ILE A 129 -1.96 -13.63 -0.51
C ILE A 129 -0.94 -13.12 -1.54
N LYS A 130 -0.12 -12.14 -1.19
CA LYS A 130 0.95 -11.62 -2.07
C LYS A 130 2.00 -12.69 -2.37
N LEU A 131 2.39 -13.50 -1.39
CA LEU A 131 3.33 -14.62 -1.54
C LEU A 131 2.75 -15.75 -2.40
N PHE A 132 1.47 -16.09 -2.21
CA PHE A 132 0.78 -17.09 -3.02
C PHE A 132 0.69 -16.67 -4.50
N ILE A 133 0.35 -15.40 -4.76
CA ILE A 133 0.36 -14.83 -6.11
C ILE A 133 1.79 -14.80 -6.69
N SER A 134 2.80 -14.50 -5.86
CA SER A 134 4.22 -14.49 -6.28
C SER A 134 4.74 -15.87 -6.64
N GLN A 135 4.41 -16.92 -5.88
CA GLN A 135 4.80 -18.30 -6.22
C GLN A 135 4.19 -18.77 -7.54
N HIS A 136 2.94 -18.38 -7.81
CA HIS A 136 2.26 -18.70 -9.07
C HIS A 136 2.73 -17.85 -10.26
N SER A 137 3.43 -16.73 -9.99
CA SER A 137 4.05 -15.86 -11.01
C SER A 137 5.48 -16.30 -11.39
N LEU A 138 6.24 -16.88 -10.45
CA LEU A 138 7.65 -17.27 -10.67
C LEU A 138 7.82 -18.54 -11.50
N SER A 139 6.81 -19.42 -11.54
CA SER A 139 6.80 -20.62 -12.38
C SER A 139 6.70 -20.33 -13.88
N TYR A 140 6.20 -19.15 -14.28
CA TYR A 140 6.10 -18.74 -15.69
C TYR A 140 7.38 -18.07 -16.20
N VAL A 141 8.10 -17.33 -15.35
CA VAL A 141 9.32 -16.60 -15.77
C VAL A 141 10.52 -17.55 -15.95
N TYR A 142 10.53 -18.71 -15.30
CA TYR A 142 11.61 -19.69 -15.41
C TYR A 142 11.46 -20.67 -16.58
N SER A 143 10.27 -20.76 -17.22
CA SER A 143 10.07 -21.61 -18.41
C SER A 143 10.32 -20.90 -19.74
N ASP A 144 10.60 -19.59 -19.73
CA ASP A 144 10.97 -18.80 -20.92
C ASP A 144 12.52 -18.76 -21.13
N TRP A 145 13.28 -19.46 -20.27
CA TRP A 145 14.76 -19.56 -20.29
C TRP A 145 15.28 -21.00 -20.43
N VAL A 146 14.43 -21.96 -20.82
CA VAL A 146 14.77 -23.32 -21.26
C VAL A 146 14.03 -23.61 -22.55
#